data_AF-A0A966MIQ5-F1
#
_entry.id   AF-A0A966MIQ5-F1
#
_cell.length_a   1.000
_cell.length_b   1.000
_cell.length_c   1.000
_cell.angle_alpha   90.00
_cell.angle_beta   90.00
_cell.angle_gamma   90.00
#
_symmetry.space_group_name_H-M   'P 1'
#
loop_
_entity.id
_entity.type
_entity.pdbx_description
1 polymer ?
#
loop_
_entity_poly.entity_id
_entity_poly.type
_entity_poly.pdbx_seq_one_letter_code
_entity_poly.pdbx_strand_id
1 'polypeptide(L)' 'MHAPSLDHLVVVSPTLDEGVRWCEQHLGVAPGPGGAHPLMGTHNRLLKIASSSFPG' A
#
# COMPACT_ATOMS: atom_id res chain seq x y z
N MET A 1 4.18 -28.38 -2.51
CA MET A 1 4.46 -27.04 -1.93
C MET A 1 4.12 -26.00 -2.99
N HIS A 2 3.49 -24.88 -2.60
CA HIS A 2 3.30 -23.76 -3.52
C HIS A 2 4.63 -23.02 -3.72
N ALA A 3 4.86 -22.51 -4.94
CA ALA A 3 5.97 -21.61 -5.21
C ALA A 3 5.75 -20.28 -4.45
N PRO A 4 6.83 -19.60 -4.01
CA PRO A 4 6.70 -18.28 -3.39
C PRO A 4 6.06 -17.29 -4.36
N SER A 5 5.13 -16.48 -3.87
CA SER A 5 4.46 -15.42 -4.61
C SER A 5 4.72 -14.07 -3.96
N LEU A 6 4.64 -13.01 -4.77
CA LEU A 6 4.67 -11.65 -4.26
C LEU A 6 3.31 -11.33 -3.63
N ASP A 7 3.33 -10.94 -2.35
CA ASP A 7 2.12 -10.64 -1.59
C ASP A 7 1.80 -9.13 -1.63
N HIS A 8 2.76 -8.29 -1.26
CA HIS A 8 2.59 -6.84 -1.25
C HIS A 8 3.89 -6.08 -1.48
N LEU A 9 3.77 -4.84 -1.93
CA LEU A 9 4.83 -3.84 -1.98
C LEU A 9 4.57 -2.77 -0.92
N VAL A 10 5.63 -2.30 -0.25
CA VAL A 10 5.53 -1.22 0.72
C VAL A 10 6.25 0.02 0.18
N VAL A 11 5.55 1.15 0.13
CA VAL A 11 6.13 2.47 -0.12
C VAL A 11 6.27 3.17 1.22
N VAL A 12 7.49 3.51 1.61
CA VAL A 12 7.77 4.20 2.88
C VAL A 12 7.96 5.69 2.61
N SER A 13 7.38 6.52 3.48
CA SER A 13 7.50 7.98 3.42
C SER A 13 7.57 8.57 4.83
N PRO A 14 8.13 9.78 5.02
CA PRO A 14 8.21 10.44 6.32
C PRO A 14 6.85 10.64 6.99
N THR A 15 5.80 10.93 6.20
CA THR A 15 4.42 11.07 6.68
C THR A 15 3.44 10.33 5.77
N LEU A 16 2.31 9.86 6.33
CA LEU A 16 1.27 9.20 5.53
C LEU A 16 0.76 10.09 4.37
N ASP A 17 0.58 11.38 4.64
CA ASP A 17 0.06 12.32 3.64
C ASP A 17 1.04 12.54 2.49
N GLU A 18 2.35 12.54 2.76
CA GLU A 18 3.37 12.56 1.70
C GLU A 18 3.31 11.30 0.85
N GLY A 19 3.18 10.13 1.47
CA GLY A 19 3.02 8.86 0.76
C GLY A 19 1.77 8.84 -0.13
N VAL A 20 0.63 9.34 0.38
CA VAL A 20 -0.61 9.45 -0.40
C VAL A 20 -0.41 10.35 -1.62
N ARG A 21 0.12 11.56 -1.44
CA ARG A 21 0.37 12.48 -2.57
C ARG A 21 1.33 11.88 -3.60
N TRP A 22 2.36 11.18 -3.15
CA TRP A 22 3.30 10.52 -4.05
C TRP A 22 2.60 9.44 -4.89
N CYS A 23 1.77 8.59 -4.27
CA CYS A 23 1.00 7.56 -4.96
C CYS A 23 0.00 8.17 -5.96
N GLU A 24 -0.71 9.23 -5.59
CA GLU A 24 -1.61 9.93 -6.52
C GLU A 24 -0.86 10.46 -7.74
N GLN A 25 0.30 11.07 -7.55
CA GLN A 25 1.09 11.66 -8.64
C GLN A 25 1.71 10.61 -9.56
N HIS A 26 2.16 9.47 -9.02
CA HIS A 26 2.94 8.48 -9.79
C HIS A 26 2.11 7.27 -10.23
N LEU A 27 1.12 6.86 -9.43
CA LEU A 27 0.27 5.70 -9.69
C LEU A 27 -1.13 6.10 -10.15
N GLY A 28 -1.49 7.40 -10.08
CA GLY A 28 -2.79 7.91 -10.47
C GLY A 28 -3.92 7.55 -9.50
N VAL A 29 -3.60 7.03 -8.32
CA VAL A 29 -4.59 6.56 -7.34
C VAL A 29 -4.16 6.89 -5.92
N ALA A 30 -5.12 7.42 -5.15
CA ALA A 30 -4.97 7.68 -3.73
C ALA A 30 -5.13 6.38 -2.93
N PRO A 31 -4.13 5.96 -2.14
CA PRO A 31 -4.30 4.86 -1.21
C PRO A 31 -5.39 5.17 -0.18
N GLY A 32 -6.30 4.22 0.03
CA GLY A 32 -7.38 4.32 0.99
C GLY A 32 -6.92 4.16 2.44
N PRO A 33 -7.83 4.29 3.42
CA PRO A 33 -7.51 4.07 4.83
C PRO A 33 -6.91 2.69 5.08
N GLY A 34 -5.83 2.67 5.85
CA GLY A 34 -5.24 1.46 6.42
C GLY A 34 -5.45 1.44 7.93
N GLY A 35 -4.45 0.93 8.66
CA GLY A 35 -4.44 0.81 10.10
C GLY A 35 -3.29 1.55 10.78
N ALA A 36 -3.34 1.54 12.10
CA ALA A 36 -2.25 1.91 12.99
C ALA A 36 -1.71 0.64 13.65
N HIS A 37 -0.39 0.56 13.82
CA HIS A 37 0.28 -0.50 14.56
C HIS A 37 1.02 0.12 15.75
N PRO A 38 0.35 0.39 16.89
CA PRO A 38 0.92 1.18 17.98
C PRO A 38 2.21 0.61 18.55
N LEU A 39 2.29 -0.73 18.69
CA LEU A 39 3.49 -1.41 19.19
C LEU A 39 4.71 -1.22 18.28
N MET A 40 4.48 -1.03 16.98
CA MET A 40 5.53 -0.84 15.97
C MET A 40 5.77 0.65 15.67
N GLY A 41 4.95 1.56 16.21
CA GLY A 41 5.01 3.00 15.91
C GLY A 41 4.74 3.34 14.44
N THR A 42 3.99 2.50 13.71
CA THR A 42 3.71 2.72 12.28
C THR A 42 2.23 2.92 12.00
N HIS A 43 1.95 3.62 10.90
CA HIS A 43 0.61 3.75 10.31
C HIS A 43 0.73 3.48 8.81
N ASN A 44 -0.33 2.98 8.18
CA ASN A 44 -0.33 2.73 6.74
C ASN A 44 -1.61 3.24 6.06
N ARG A 45 -1.52 3.31 4.73
CA ARG A 45 -2.65 3.42 3.80
C ARG A 45 -2.57 2.23 2.85
N LEU A 46 -3.69 1.83 2.28
CA LEU A 46 -3.77 0.61 1.48
C LEU A 46 -4.21 0.93 0.06
N LEU A 47 -3.56 0.28 -0.90
CA LEU A 47 -3.95 0.31 -2.30
C LEU A 47 -4.10 -1.14 -2.78
N LYS A 48 -5.29 -1.49 -3.28
CA LYS A 48 -5.51 -2.81 -3.89
C LYS A 48 -4.94 -2.80 -5.32
N ILE A 49 -3.94 -3.64 -5.56
CA ILE A 49 -3.29 -3.77 -6.88
C ILE A 49 -4.05 -4.75 -7.80
N ALA A 50 -4.95 -5.56 -7.23
CA ALA A 50 -5.74 -6.50 -7.99
C ALA A 50 -6.67 -5.81 -9.01
N SER A 51 -6.81 -6.43 -10.18
CA SER A 51 -7.73 -6.02 -11.24
C SER A 51 -8.58 -7.20 -11.69
N SER A 52 -9.54 -6.98 -12.60
CA SER A 52 -10.30 -8.08 -13.21
C SER A 52 -9.41 -9.11 -13.94
N SER A 53 -8.28 -8.67 -14.50
CA SER A 53 -7.32 -9.53 -15.19
C SER A 53 -6.32 -10.20 -14.24
N PHE A 54 -6.13 -9.62 -13.04
CA PHE A 54 -5.27 -10.15 -11.98
C PHE A 54 -6.04 -10.08 -10.65
N PRO A 55 -7.06 -10.94 -10.47
CA PRO A 55 -7.78 -11.01 -9.20
C PRO A 55 -6.81 -11.63 -8.19
N GLY A 56 -6.41 -10.82 -7.20
CA GLY A 56 -5.56 -11.27 -6.09
C GLY A 56 -6.21 -12.41 -5.31
#